data_AF-A0A2E2UAJ5-F1
#
_entry.id   AF-A0A2E2UAJ5-F1
#
_cell.length_a   1.000
_cell.length_b   1.000
_cell.length_c   1.000
_cell.angle_alpha   90.00
_cell.angle_beta   90.00
_cell.angle_gamma   90.00
#
_symmetry.space_group_name_H-M   'P 1'
#
loop_
_entity.id
_entity.type
_entity.pdbx_description
1 polymer ?
#
loop_
_entity_poly.entity_id
_entity_poly.type
_entity_poly.pdbx_seq_one_letter_code
_entity_poly.pdbx_strand_id
1 'polypeptide(L)'
;MTPNEKNLIEFLEKAYELTVSAQKCAREENFDELISILDNRERAIAIAQTMSERMSLEHSTQEPETVAKINNQVNQLINKIQSLDESITMYLQAEKSKTQNEIAKTFKNKENFSGYNLNKTDR
;
A
#
# COMPACT_ATOMS: atom_id res chain seq x y z
N MET A 1 -6.45 7.38 -29.05
CA MET A 1 -6.77 7.05 -27.65
C MET A 1 -8.15 7.60 -27.35
N THR A 2 -9.08 6.74 -26.94
CA THR A 2 -10.44 7.13 -26.58
C THR A 2 -10.48 7.85 -25.22
N PRO A 3 -11.54 8.61 -24.91
CA PRO A 3 -11.69 9.22 -23.59
C PRO A 3 -11.65 8.20 -22.45
N ASN A 4 -12.22 7.02 -22.64
CA ASN A 4 -12.21 5.94 -21.63
C ASN A 4 -10.80 5.42 -21.36
N GLU A 5 -9.99 5.20 -22.41
CA GLU A 5 -8.60 4.78 -22.29
C GLU A 5 -7.74 5.82 -21.56
N LYS A 6 -7.94 7.10 -21.90
CA LYS A 6 -7.24 8.20 -21.25
C LYS A 6 -7.58 8.26 -19.76
N ASN A 7 -8.86 8.21 -19.42
CA ASN A 7 -9.32 8.24 -18.03
C ASN A 7 -8.80 7.02 -17.23
N LEU A 8 -8.78 5.82 -17.82
CA LEU A 8 -8.21 4.62 -17.19
C LEU A 8 -6.75 4.85 -16.80
N ILE A 9 -5.95 5.38 -17.74
CA ILE A 9 -4.54 5.69 -17.50
C ILE A 9 -4.40 6.75 -16.41
N GLU A 10 -5.19 7.82 -16.46
CA GLU A 10 -5.14 8.89 -15.44
C GLU A 10 -5.45 8.36 -14.04
N PHE A 11 -6.42 7.45 -13.88
CA PHE A 11 -6.70 6.82 -12.58
C PHE A 11 -5.58 5.88 -12.12
N LEU A 12 -4.94 5.15 -13.04
CA LEU A 12 -3.78 4.31 -12.71
C LEU A 12 -2.54 5.13 -12.36
N GLU A 13 -2.30 6.24 -13.07
CA GLU A 13 -1.26 7.21 -12.72
C GLU A 13 -1.54 7.81 -11.34
N LYS A 14 -2.80 8.13 -11.04
CA LYS A 14 -3.17 8.61 -9.72
C LYS A 14 -2.94 7.57 -8.62
N ALA A 15 -3.30 6.32 -8.87
CA ALA A 15 -3.01 5.22 -7.96
C ALA A 15 -1.50 5.05 -7.74
N TYR A 16 -0.70 5.19 -8.79
CA TYR A 16 0.76 5.19 -8.70
C TYR A 16 1.30 6.34 -7.85
N GLU A 17 0.85 7.58 -8.06
CA GLU A 17 1.24 8.73 -7.22
C GLU A 17 0.91 8.49 -5.74
N LEU A 18 -0.30 8.01 -5.45
CA LEU A 18 -0.71 7.69 -4.09
C LEU A 18 0.15 6.58 -3.49
N THR A 19 0.58 5.59 -4.30
CA THR A 19 1.47 4.52 -3.84
C THR A 19 2.87 5.05 -3.52
N VAL A 20 3.39 6.01 -4.30
CA VAL A 20 4.65 6.71 -3.99
C VAL A 20 4.55 7.48 -2.66
N SER A 21 3.46 8.22 -2.46
CA SER A 21 3.19 8.92 -1.19
C SER A 21 3.06 7.94 -0.01
N ALA A 22 2.36 6.82 -0.21
CA ALA A 22 2.23 5.77 0.79
C ALA A 22 3.59 5.17 1.18
N GLN A 23 4.46 4.89 0.20
CA GLN A 23 5.83 4.43 0.48
C GLN A 23 6.60 5.41 1.34
N LYS A 24 6.49 6.72 1.06
CA LYS A 24 7.12 7.75 1.87
C LYS A 24 6.60 7.73 3.31
N CYS A 25 5.27 7.72 3.50
CA CYS A 25 4.66 7.66 4.84
C CYS A 25 5.06 6.39 5.60
N ALA A 26 5.10 5.23 4.94
CA ALA A 26 5.52 3.96 5.54
C ALA A 26 6.99 4.00 5.99
N ARG A 27 7.88 4.61 5.18
CA ARG A 27 9.30 4.80 5.54
C ARG A 27 9.50 5.76 6.70
N GLU A 28 8.68 6.82 6.75
CA GLU A 28 8.75 7.87 7.77
C GLU A 28 7.90 7.57 9.01
N GLU A 29 7.34 6.36 9.10
CA GLU A 29 6.51 5.87 10.23
C GLU A 29 5.27 6.75 10.50
N ASN A 30 4.79 7.48 9.49
CA ASN A 30 3.58 8.30 9.58
C ASN A 30 2.35 7.47 9.18
N PHE A 31 1.92 6.59 10.07
CA PHE A 31 0.89 5.59 9.79
C PHE A 31 -0.53 6.15 9.69
N ASP A 32 -0.84 7.23 10.41
CA ASP A 32 -2.16 7.86 10.33
C ASP A 32 -2.41 8.44 8.93
N GLU A 33 -1.42 9.13 8.36
CA GLU A 33 -1.49 9.63 6.99
C GLU A 33 -1.44 8.49 5.96
N LEU A 34 -0.64 7.44 6.22
CA LEU A 34 -0.57 6.26 5.37
C LEU A 34 -1.96 5.63 5.16
N ILE A 35 -2.74 5.46 6.24
CA ILE A 35 -4.09 4.86 6.16
C ILE A 35 -4.98 5.69 5.22
N SER A 36 -5.02 7.01 5.41
CA SER A 36 -5.80 7.92 4.56
C SER A 36 -5.39 7.87 3.08
N ILE A 37 -4.09 7.77 2.80
CA ILE A 37 -3.58 7.64 1.43
C ILE A 37 -4.00 6.30 0.82
N LEU A 38 -3.90 5.20 1.58
CA LEU A 38 -4.28 3.87 1.11
C LEU A 38 -5.78 3.77 0.80
N ASP A 39 -6.66 4.39 1.59
CA ASP A 39 -8.09 4.44 1.31
C ASP A 39 -8.43 5.18 0.01
N ASN A 40 -7.68 6.25 -0.28
CA ASN A 40 -7.84 6.99 -1.54
C ASN A 40 -7.27 6.18 -2.73
N ARG A 41 -6.17 5.46 -2.51
CA ARG A 41 -5.55 4.58 -3.52
C ARG A 41 -6.49 3.44 -3.89
N GLU A 42 -7.11 2.80 -2.90
CA GLU A 42 -8.08 1.72 -3.14
C GLU A 42 -9.24 2.20 -4.01
N ARG A 43 -9.78 3.40 -3.73
CA ARG A 43 -10.82 4.02 -4.55
C ARG A 43 -10.37 4.27 -6.00
N ALA A 44 -9.16 4.78 -6.20
CA ALA A 44 -8.61 4.99 -7.55
C ALA A 44 -8.45 3.66 -8.32
N ILE A 45 -7.97 2.61 -7.64
CA ILE A 45 -7.83 1.27 -8.24
C ILE A 45 -9.20 0.68 -8.59
N ALA A 46 -10.20 0.78 -7.70
CA ALA A 46 -11.54 0.26 -7.95
C ALA A 46 -12.21 0.94 -9.16
N ILE A 47 -12.02 2.25 -9.32
CA ILE A 47 -12.48 2.99 -10.51
C ILE A 47 -11.75 2.49 -11.76
N ALA A 48 -10.42 2.40 -11.73
CA ALA A 48 -9.63 1.91 -12.85
C ALA A 48 -10.04 0.48 -13.27
N GLN A 49 -10.29 -0.41 -12.31
CA GLN A 49 -10.75 -1.76 -12.56
C GLN A 49 -12.12 -1.77 -13.25
N THR A 50 -13.08 -1.01 -12.74
CA THR A 50 -14.42 -0.87 -13.34
C THR A 50 -14.34 -0.36 -14.78
N MET A 51 -13.42 0.58 -15.06
CA MET A 51 -13.20 1.11 -16.40
C MET A 51 -12.58 0.08 -17.34
N SER A 52 -11.56 -0.65 -16.88
CA SER A 52 -10.91 -1.72 -17.64
C SER A 52 -11.90 -2.82 -18.04
N GLU A 53 -12.78 -3.22 -17.11
CA GLU A 53 -13.83 -4.22 -17.36
C GLU A 53 -14.82 -3.76 -18.44
N ARG A 54 -15.28 -2.50 -18.38
CA ARG A 54 -16.16 -1.93 -19.40
C ARG A 54 -15.49 -1.84 -20.76
N MET A 55 -14.23 -1.42 -20.79
CA MET A 55 -13.46 -1.30 -22.03
C MET A 55 -13.22 -2.64 -22.70
N SER A 56 -13.00 -3.71 -21.93
CA SER A 56 -12.82 -5.07 -22.45
C SER A 56 -14.04 -5.55 -23.27
N LEU A 57 -15.24 -5.01 -23.00
CA LEU A 57 -16.46 -5.28 -23.78
C LEU A 57 -16.52 -4.47 -25.09
N GLU A 58 -15.87 -3.31 -25.13
CA GLU A 58 -15.87 -2.36 -26.26
C GLU A 58 -14.71 -2.59 -27.26
N HIS A 59 -13.70 -3.39 -26.90
CA HIS A 59 -12.49 -3.62 -27.69
C HIS A 59 -12.68 -4.46 -28.96
N SER A 60 -13.90 -4.93 -29.25
CA SER A 60 -14.20 -5.77 -30.42
C SER A 60 -14.03 -5.05 -31.77
N THR A 61 -13.91 -3.72 -31.78
CA THR A 61 -13.86 -2.90 -33.00
C THR A 61 -12.58 -2.08 -33.17
N GLN A 62 -11.58 -2.25 -32.30
CA GLN A 62 -10.34 -1.47 -32.37
C GLN A 62 -9.20 -2.20 -33.09
N GLU A 63 -8.31 -1.42 -33.72
CA GLU A 63 -7.09 -1.92 -34.34
C GLU A 63 -6.19 -2.62 -33.29
N PRO A 64 -5.73 -3.86 -33.53
CA PRO A 64 -4.97 -4.65 -32.56
C PRO A 64 -3.73 -3.94 -32.00
N GLU A 65 -3.05 -3.14 -32.83
CA GLU A 65 -1.85 -2.40 -32.44
C GLU A 65 -2.16 -1.31 -31.40
N THR A 66 -3.31 -0.65 -31.52
CA THR A 66 -3.73 0.38 -30.55
C THR A 66 -4.03 -0.24 -29.20
N VAL A 67 -4.76 -1.37 -29.20
CA VAL A 67 -5.08 -2.14 -28.00
C VAL A 67 -3.79 -2.62 -27.31
N ALA A 68 -2.84 -3.16 -28.08
CA ALA A 68 -1.56 -3.64 -27.53
C ALA A 68 -0.77 -2.52 -26.86
N LYS A 69 -0.72 -1.32 -27.45
CA LYS A 69 -0.01 -0.17 -26.88
C LYS A 69 -0.59 0.24 -25.53
N ILE A 70 -1.92 0.27 -25.41
CA ILE A 70 -2.62 0.67 -24.19
C ILE A 70 -2.42 -0.37 -23.10
N ASN A 71 -2.60 -1.65 -23.43
CA ASN A 71 -2.36 -2.75 -22.48
C ASN A 71 -0.93 -2.73 -21.95
N ASN A 72 0.06 -2.45 -22.80
CA ASN A 72 1.45 -2.31 -22.36
C ASN A 72 1.63 -1.16 -21.38
N GLN A 73 1.01 0.00 -21.61
CA GLN A 73 1.09 1.14 -20.69
C GLN A 73 0.40 0.84 -19.34
N VAL A 74 -0.77 0.22 -19.37
CA VAL A 74 -1.49 -0.23 -18.17
C VAL A 74 -0.65 -1.21 -17.37
N ASN A 75 -0.09 -2.24 -18.03
CA ASN A 75 0.76 -3.24 -17.39
C ASN A 75 2.01 -2.62 -16.77
N GLN A 76 2.62 -1.63 -17.43
CA GLN A 76 3.77 -0.91 -16.87
C GLN A 76 3.40 -0.17 -15.57
N LEU A 77 2.24 0.49 -15.52
CA LEU A 77 1.78 1.17 -14.31
C LEU A 77 1.47 0.19 -13.18
N ILE A 78 0.80 -0.93 -13.49
CA ILE A 78 0.50 -1.99 -12.52
C ILE A 78 1.79 -2.56 -11.92
N ASN A 79 2.78 -2.88 -12.75
CA ASN A 79 4.05 -3.43 -12.29
C ASN A 79 4.80 -2.43 -11.38
N LYS A 80 4.77 -1.13 -11.71
CA LYS A 80 5.36 -0.09 -10.86
C LYS A 80 4.67 0.00 -9.50
N ILE A 81 3.34 -0.05 -9.48
CA ILE A 81 2.55 -0.05 -8.24
C ILE A 81 2.91 -1.27 -7.38
N GLN A 82 2.96 -2.47 -7.98
CA GLN A 82 3.31 -3.70 -7.27
C GLN A 82 4.69 -3.64 -6.63
N SER A 83 5.70 -3.13 -7.35
CA SER A 83 7.05 -2.97 -6.79
C SER A 83 7.08 -2.02 -5.58
N LEU A 84 6.27 -0.96 -5.59
CA LEU A 84 6.15 -0.07 -4.43
C LEU A 84 5.39 -0.73 -3.28
N ASP A 85 4.35 -1.52 -3.56
CA ASP A 85 3.60 -2.27 -2.54
C ASP A 85 4.48 -3.28 -1.79
N GLU A 86 5.40 -3.95 -2.50
CA GLU A 86 6.40 -4.82 -1.88
C GLU A 86 7.29 -4.04 -0.90
N SER A 87 7.73 -2.84 -1.30
CA SER A 87 8.52 -1.96 -0.43
C SER A 87 7.72 -1.46 0.78
N ILE A 88 6.46 -1.07 0.61
CA ILE A 88 5.58 -0.66 1.70
C ILE A 88 5.41 -1.81 2.70
N THR A 89 5.13 -3.02 2.19
CA THR A 89 4.97 -4.23 2.99
C THR A 89 6.22 -4.51 3.81
N MET A 90 7.41 -4.36 3.22
CA MET A 90 8.68 -4.52 3.93
C MET A 90 8.81 -3.55 5.11
N TYR A 91 8.48 -2.27 4.94
CA TYR A 91 8.52 -1.29 6.03
C TYR A 91 7.53 -1.62 7.14
N LEU A 92 6.30 -1.98 6.79
CA LEU A 92 5.27 -2.36 7.76
C LEU A 92 5.64 -3.63 8.52
N GLN A 93 6.26 -4.61 7.85
CA GLN A 93 6.72 -5.85 8.48
C GLN A 93 7.88 -5.60 9.45
N ALA A 94 8.79 -4.69 9.09
CA ALA A 94 9.87 -4.27 9.97
C ALA A 94 9.31 -3.61 11.23
N GLU A 95 8.34 -2.70 11.08
CA GLU A 95 7.74 -2.02 12.22
C GLU A 95 6.95 -2.98 13.13
N LYS A 96 6.14 -3.85 12.53
CA LYS A 96 5.46 -4.93 13.27
C LYS A 96 6.42 -5.74 14.14
N SER A 97 7.59 -6.08 13.58
CA SER A 97 8.62 -6.84 14.29
C SER A 97 9.22 -6.05 15.45
N LYS A 98 9.48 -4.74 15.27
CA LYS A 98 9.93 -3.85 16.36
C LYS A 98 8.90 -3.80 17.48
N THR A 99 7.63 -3.52 17.15
CA THR A 99 6.55 -3.41 18.14
C THR A 99 6.37 -4.71 18.92
N GLN A 100 6.42 -5.88 18.26
CA GLN A 100 6.34 -7.18 18.93
C GLN A 100 7.49 -7.39 19.93
N ASN A 101 8.70 -6.99 19.56
CA ASN A 101 9.87 -7.07 20.44
C ASN A 101 9.73 -6.15 21.66
N GLU A 102 9.21 -4.94 21.48
CA GLU A 102 8.97 -3.99 22.57
C GLU A 102 7.88 -4.47 23.54
N ILE A 103 6.81 -5.06 23.01
CA ILE A 103 5.76 -5.68 23.81
C ILE A 103 6.38 -6.80 24.66
N ALA A 104 7.14 -7.71 24.05
CA ALA A 104 7.79 -8.81 24.76
C ALA A 104 8.76 -8.32 25.86
N LYS A 105 9.55 -7.27 25.58
CA LYS A 105 10.43 -6.63 26.57
C LYS A 105 9.62 -6.04 27.73
N THR A 106 8.55 -5.32 27.43
CA THR A 106 7.67 -4.73 28.45
C THR A 106 7.03 -5.80 29.34
N PHE A 107 6.58 -6.92 28.77
CA PHE A 107 6.04 -8.04 29.55
C PHE A 107 7.09 -8.67 30.46
N LYS A 108 8.29 -8.98 29.94
CA LYS A 108 9.40 -9.51 30.75
C LYS A 108 9.80 -8.56 31.88
N ASN A 109 9.85 -7.26 31.59
CA ASN A 109 10.16 -6.25 32.59
C ASN A 109 9.08 -6.21 33.68
N LYS A 110 7.80 -6.23 33.31
CA LYS A 110 6.69 -6.29 34.29
C LYS A 110 6.74 -7.54 35.16
N GLU A 111 7.05 -8.71 34.59
CA GLU A 111 7.26 -9.94 35.38
C GLU A 111 8.42 -9.77 36.38
N ASN A 112 9.56 -9.25 35.92
CA ASN A 112 10.72 -8.98 36.79
C ASN A 112 10.36 -7.98 37.91
N PHE A 113 9.61 -6.92 37.62
CA PHE A 113 9.13 -5.97 38.63
C PHE A 113 8.14 -6.60 39.62
N SER A 114 7.26 -7.50 39.17
CA SER A 114 6.36 -8.24 40.07
C SER A 114 7.09 -9.28 40.93
N GLY A 115 8.24 -9.79 40.47
CA GLY A 115 9.15 -10.66 41.22
C GLY A 115 10.05 -9.91 42.21
N TYR A 116 10.25 -8.60 42.03
CA TYR A 116 10.79 -7.71 43.05
C TYR A 116 9.73 -7.47 44.13
N ASN A 117 9.52 -8.49 44.96
CA ASN A 117 8.85 -8.35 46.23
C ASN A 117 9.57 -7.24 47.03
N LEU A 118 8.87 -6.13 47.29
CA LEU A 118 9.32 -4.99 48.10
C LEU A 118 9.55 -5.34 49.59
N ASN A 119 9.67 -6.62 49.94
CA ASN A 119 9.98 -7.12 51.29
C ASN A 119 11.47 -7.03 51.63
N LYS A 120 12.12 -5.92 51.28
CA LYS A 120 13.37 -5.48 51.91
C LYS A 120 13.16 -4.08 52.46
N THR A 121 12.19 -3.95 53.34
CA THR A 121 12.18 -2.87 54.33
C THR A 121 12.07 -3.55 55.68
N ASP A 122 13.04 -3.20 56.53
CA ASP A 122 13.16 -3.46 57.96
C ASP A 122 13.55 -4.86 58.44
N ARG A 123 14.86 -5.06 58.63
CA ARG A 123 15.48 -5.25 59.96
C ARG A 123 17.00 -5.14 59.92
#